data_AF-A0A9E0TCM0-F1
#
_entry.id   AF-A0A9E0TCM0-F1
#
_cell.length_a   1.000
_cell.length_b   1.000
_cell.length_c   1.000
_cell.angle_alpha   90.00
_cell.angle_beta   90.00
_cell.angle_gamma   90.00
#
_symmetry.space_group_name_H-M   'P 1'
#
loop_
_entity.id
_entity.type
_entity.pdbx_description
1 polymer ?
#
loop_
_entity_poly.entity_id
_entity_poly.type
_entity_poly.pdbx_seq_one_letter_code
_entity_poly.pdbx_strand_id
1 'polypeptide(L)'
;MDDIVKQAIATWPNVPHCYGWLGLDARGHWYLRDGATQALGGFAVARGSRLQHAKLIEFIHRNYEADARGCWYFQNGPQRVYVELEAAPWIWRLHADGSVWSHSGRAAQVREMLVDEAGRVYLHADIGLGLVHTLDVGLAAEAVEQGRWSPRTLAAASLEREFGFLRSPLALG
;
A
#
# COMPACT_ATOMS: atom_id res chain seq x y z
N MET A 1 -11.01 1.60 10.57
CA MET A 1 -11.86 2.78 10.33
C MET A 1 -12.35 3.36 11.64
N ASP A 2 -12.06 4.65 11.86
CA ASP A 2 -12.47 5.40 13.05
C ASP A 2 -14.00 5.60 13.12
N ASP A 3 -14.56 5.73 14.32
CA ASP A 3 -16.02 5.86 14.49
C ASP A 3 -16.57 7.18 13.95
N ILE A 4 -15.78 8.26 13.98
CA ILE A 4 -16.16 9.54 13.37
C ILE A 4 -16.37 9.40 11.86
N VAL A 5 -15.61 8.53 11.21
CA VAL A 5 -15.72 8.26 9.77
C VAL A 5 -17.00 7.47 9.49
N LYS A 6 -17.30 6.44 10.28
CA LYS A 6 -18.55 5.67 10.18
C LYS A 6 -19.78 6.55 10.35
N GLN A 7 -19.75 7.49 11.31
CA GLN A 7 -20.84 8.45 11.52
C GLN A 7 -21.02 9.38 10.32
N ALA A 8 -19.94 9.86 9.72
CA ALA A 8 -20.00 10.73 8.54
C ALA A 8 -20.59 10.04 7.31
N ILE A 9 -20.29 8.75 7.10
CA ILE A 9 -20.87 7.92 6.03
C ILE A 9 -22.41 7.85 6.15
N ALA A 10 -22.93 7.68 7.37
CA ALA A 10 -24.37 7.61 7.61
C ALA A 10 -25.10 8.92 7.27
N THR A 11 -24.45 10.07 7.47
CA THR A 11 -25.04 11.39 7.23
C THR A 11 -25.02 11.79 5.75
N TRP A 12 -23.98 11.40 5.00
CA TRP A 12 -23.78 11.83 3.61
C TRP A 12 -23.34 10.66 2.72
N PRO A 13 -24.24 9.74 2.32
CA PRO A 13 -23.85 8.50 1.66
C PRO A 13 -23.31 8.67 0.23
N ASN A 14 -23.63 9.78 -0.45
CA ASN A 14 -23.43 9.93 -1.89
C ASN A 14 -22.30 10.90 -2.27
N VAL A 15 -21.22 10.95 -1.49
CA VAL A 15 -20.07 11.81 -1.81
C VAL A 15 -19.19 11.16 -2.89
N PRO A 16 -18.93 11.84 -4.03
CA PRO A 16 -18.11 11.29 -5.11
C PRO A 16 -16.73 10.88 -4.61
N HIS A 17 -16.25 9.74 -5.09
CA HIS A 17 -14.93 9.24 -4.75
C HIS A 17 -13.84 10.09 -5.43
N CYS A 18 -12.67 10.16 -4.79
CA CYS A 18 -11.52 10.87 -5.30
C CYS A 18 -10.49 9.87 -5.84
N TYR A 19 -10.02 10.11 -7.07
CA TYR A 19 -9.06 9.27 -7.77
C TYR A 19 -7.80 10.08 -8.14
N GLY A 20 -6.67 9.39 -8.28
CA GLY A 20 -5.41 9.98 -8.76
C GLY A 20 -4.69 10.93 -7.81
N TRP A 21 -5.35 11.43 -6.75
CA TRP A 21 -4.85 12.47 -5.86
C TRP A 21 -3.85 11.98 -4.80
N LEU A 22 -3.97 10.74 -4.33
CA LEU A 22 -3.08 10.17 -3.32
C LEU A 22 -2.22 9.07 -3.92
N GLY A 23 -0.91 9.10 -3.64
CA GLY A 23 0.02 8.03 -4.00
C GLY A 23 0.76 7.45 -2.79
N LEU A 24 1.11 6.17 -2.87
CA LEU A 24 1.95 5.44 -1.90
C LEU A 24 3.20 4.90 -2.59
N ASP A 25 4.37 5.39 -2.18
CA ASP A 25 5.65 4.94 -2.74
C ASP A 25 6.10 3.58 -2.18
N ALA A 26 7.11 2.99 -2.83
CA ALA A 26 7.77 1.74 -2.44
C ALA A 26 8.51 1.81 -1.08
N ARG A 27 8.53 2.97 -0.42
CA ARG A 27 9.15 3.21 0.89
C ARG A 27 8.12 3.48 2.00
N GLY A 28 6.83 3.50 1.66
CA GLY A 28 5.75 3.73 2.61
C GLY A 28 5.45 5.22 2.85
N HIS A 29 5.90 6.11 1.97
CA HIS A 29 5.56 7.53 2.02
C HIS A 29 4.34 7.86 1.16
N TRP A 30 3.54 8.77 1.69
CA TRP A 30 2.37 9.31 1.03
C TRP A 30 2.73 10.54 0.18
N TYR A 31 2.06 10.68 -0.95
CA TYR A 31 2.22 11.78 -1.88
C TYR A 31 0.88 12.37 -2.30
N LEU A 32 0.81 13.70 -2.41
CA LEU A 32 -0.32 14.43 -2.94
C LEU A 32 -0.05 14.82 -4.39
N ARG A 33 -1.05 14.60 -5.25
CA ARG A 33 -0.97 14.79 -6.70
C ARG A 33 -2.07 15.74 -7.14
N ASP A 34 -1.71 16.99 -7.37
CA ASP A 34 -2.63 17.97 -7.96
C ASP A 34 -2.88 17.71 -9.45
N GLY A 35 -3.80 18.47 -10.06
CA GLY A 35 -4.16 18.30 -11.47
C GLY A 35 -2.96 18.46 -12.42
N ALA A 36 -2.03 19.38 -12.12
CA ALA A 36 -0.82 19.57 -12.91
C ALA A 36 0.10 18.34 -12.86
N THR A 37 0.30 17.77 -11.67
CA THR A 37 1.06 16.53 -11.49
C THR A 37 0.41 15.37 -12.23
N GLN A 38 -0.92 15.23 -12.14
CA GLN A 38 -1.65 14.16 -12.82
C GLN A 38 -1.53 14.28 -14.35
N ALA A 39 -1.53 15.49 -14.90
CA ALA A 39 -1.35 15.74 -16.32
C ALA A 39 0.04 15.33 -16.86
N LEU A 40 1.05 15.21 -15.98
CA LEU A 40 2.40 14.74 -16.35
C LEU A 40 2.50 13.21 -16.48
N GLY A 41 1.47 12.45 -16.05
CA GLY A 41 1.40 11.00 -16.21
C GLY A 41 1.00 10.25 -14.94
N GLY A 42 1.17 8.93 -14.95
CA GLY A 42 0.89 8.05 -13.81
C GLY A 42 1.85 8.29 -12.63
N PHE A 43 1.55 7.69 -11.48
CA PHE A 43 2.32 7.92 -10.26
C PHE A 43 3.81 7.54 -10.38
N ALA A 44 4.14 6.51 -11.15
CA ALA A 44 5.52 6.13 -11.44
C ALA A 44 6.30 7.20 -12.24
N VAL A 45 5.61 8.04 -13.01
CA VAL A 45 6.18 9.11 -13.84
C VAL A 45 6.23 10.43 -13.04
N ALA A 46 5.12 10.80 -12.41
CA ALA A 46 4.99 12.05 -11.67
C ALA A 46 4.33 11.80 -10.29
N ARG A 47 5.17 11.86 -9.25
CA ARG A 47 4.78 11.52 -7.87
C ARG A 47 4.02 12.63 -7.15
N GLY A 48 4.27 13.89 -7.50
CA GLY A 48 3.73 15.04 -6.77
C GLY A 48 4.52 15.36 -5.50
N SER A 49 3.85 15.97 -4.52
CA SER A 49 4.48 16.44 -3.29
C SER A 49 4.36 15.42 -2.16
N ARG A 50 5.49 15.11 -1.51
CA ARG A 50 5.48 14.21 -0.35
C ARG A 50 4.68 14.83 0.80
N LEU A 51 3.74 14.08 1.35
CA LEU A 51 2.98 14.47 2.52
C LEU A 51 3.87 14.35 3.77
N GLN A 52 3.96 15.43 4.55
CA GLN A 52 4.76 15.51 5.77
C GLN A 52 3.92 15.69 7.05
N HIS A 53 2.62 15.96 6.92
CA HIS A 53 1.75 16.25 8.06
C HIS A 53 1.40 14.98 8.84
N ALA A 54 2.13 14.72 9.93
CA ALA A 54 2.07 13.48 10.71
C ALA A 54 0.64 13.07 11.12
N LYS A 55 -0.16 14.01 11.66
CA LYS A 55 -1.55 13.71 12.07
C LYS A 55 -2.44 13.26 10.90
N LEU A 56 -2.20 13.79 9.69
CA LEU A 56 -2.94 13.37 8.51
C LEU A 56 -2.48 11.98 8.06
N ILE A 57 -1.17 11.70 8.12
CA ILE A 57 -0.62 10.38 7.81
C ILE A 57 -1.20 9.31 8.76
N GLU A 58 -1.22 9.59 10.06
CA GLU A 58 -1.84 8.71 11.06
C GLU A 58 -3.34 8.51 10.81
N PHE A 59 -4.04 9.56 10.37
CA PHE A 59 -5.44 9.46 10.00
C PHE A 59 -5.65 8.59 8.75
N ILE A 60 -4.81 8.72 7.73
CA ILE A 60 -4.80 7.85 6.55
C ILE A 60 -4.58 6.40 6.99
N HIS A 61 -3.56 6.12 7.80
CA HIS A 61 -3.22 4.77 8.25
C HIS A 61 -4.39 4.05 8.94
N ARG A 62 -5.12 4.72 9.84
CA ARG A 62 -6.24 4.12 10.58
C ARG A 62 -7.48 3.85 9.71
N ASN A 63 -7.55 4.48 8.55
CA ASN A 63 -8.69 4.45 7.64
C ASN A 63 -8.31 3.90 6.25
N TYR A 64 -7.16 3.22 6.13
CA TYR A 64 -6.63 2.65 4.89
C TYR A 64 -7.04 1.18 4.73
N GLU A 65 -7.72 0.87 3.63
CA GLU A 65 -8.28 -0.45 3.35
C GLU A 65 -8.50 -0.66 1.84
N ALA A 66 -8.85 -1.90 1.45
CA ALA A 66 -9.21 -2.26 0.08
C ALA A 66 -10.72 -2.41 -0.07
N ASP A 67 -11.25 -2.07 -1.25
CA ASP A 67 -12.60 -2.44 -1.65
C ASP A 67 -12.65 -3.82 -2.33
N ALA A 68 -13.86 -4.28 -2.67
CA ALA A 68 -14.07 -5.59 -3.29
C ALA A 68 -13.43 -5.76 -4.68
N ARG A 69 -12.97 -4.67 -5.31
CA ARG A 69 -12.27 -4.70 -6.61
C ARG A 69 -10.75 -4.75 -6.44
N GLY A 70 -10.25 -4.75 -5.20
CA GLY A 70 -8.82 -4.65 -4.92
C GLY A 70 -8.27 -3.21 -5.02
N CYS A 71 -9.14 -2.20 -5.12
CA CYS A 71 -8.71 -0.81 -5.09
C CYS A 71 -8.47 -0.40 -3.65
N TRP A 72 -7.26 0.09 -3.36
CA TRP A 72 -6.93 0.60 -2.05
C TRP A 72 -7.31 2.07 -1.93
N TYR A 73 -7.84 2.44 -0.78
CA TYR A 73 -8.31 3.79 -0.48
C TYR A 73 -8.06 4.11 0.99
N PHE A 74 -8.06 5.40 1.34
CA PHE A 74 -8.36 5.80 2.70
C PHE A 74 -9.73 6.47 2.77
N GLN A 75 -10.46 6.19 3.85
CA GLN A 75 -11.79 6.74 4.08
C GLN A 75 -11.69 8.11 4.77
N ASN A 76 -12.02 9.17 4.04
CA ASN A 76 -12.03 10.55 4.51
C ASN A 76 -13.47 11.03 4.76
N GLY A 77 -13.99 10.75 5.96
CA GLY A 77 -15.41 10.94 6.25
C GLY A 77 -16.27 10.10 5.28
N PRO A 78 -17.26 10.67 4.56
CA PRO A 78 -18.05 9.91 3.59
C PRO A 78 -17.29 9.62 2.27
N GLN A 79 -16.20 10.32 1.99
CA GLN A 79 -15.48 10.20 0.72
C GLN A 79 -14.40 9.12 0.80
N ARG A 80 -14.34 8.26 -0.22
CA ARG A 80 -13.18 7.40 -0.47
C ARG A 80 -12.17 8.15 -1.32
N VAL A 81 -10.92 8.14 -0.89
CA VAL A 81 -9.80 8.65 -1.66
C VAL A 81 -8.92 7.48 -2.05
N TYR A 82 -9.01 7.09 -3.32
CA TYR A 82 -8.30 5.95 -3.88
C TYR A 82 -6.81 6.25 -4.09
N VAL A 83 -5.99 5.21 -3.93
CA VAL A 83 -4.53 5.33 -3.87
C VAL A 83 -3.88 4.80 -5.14
N GLU A 84 -2.99 5.60 -5.71
CA GLU A 84 -2.01 5.15 -6.69
C GLU A 84 -0.83 4.46 -5.98
N LEU A 85 -0.65 3.17 -6.21
CA LEU A 85 0.41 2.37 -5.61
C LEU A 85 1.60 2.28 -6.57
N GLU A 86 2.80 2.56 -6.08
CA GLU A 86 4.01 2.31 -6.88
C GLU A 86 4.27 0.82 -7.12
N ALA A 87 4.04 -0.01 -6.11
CA ALA A 87 4.42 -1.41 -6.16
C ALA A 87 3.34 -2.34 -5.60
N ALA A 88 3.05 -2.21 -4.30
CA ALA A 88 2.12 -3.05 -3.56
C ALA A 88 1.37 -2.21 -2.50
N PRO A 89 0.24 -2.69 -1.96
CA PRO A 89 -0.56 -1.93 -0.99
C PRO A 89 0.10 -1.77 0.37
N TRP A 90 0.87 -2.77 0.80
CA TRP A 90 1.67 -2.68 2.01
C TRP A 90 3.14 -2.51 1.67
N ILE A 91 3.84 -1.76 2.51
CA ILE A 91 5.29 -1.74 2.59
C ILE A 91 5.66 -2.33 3.94
N TRP A 92 6.39 -3.44 3.93
CA TRP A 92 6.76 -4.19 5.12
C TRP A 92 8.06 -3.68 5.70
N ARG A 93 8.05 -3.52 7.02
CA ARG A 93 9.22 -3.34 7.86
C ARG A 93 9.50 -4.64 8.61
N LEU A 94 10.73 -5.12 8.55
CA LEU A 94 11.18 -6.30 9.28
C LEU A 94 12.00 -5.85 10.48
N HIS A 95 11.90 -6.60 11.56
CA HIS A 95 12.69 -6.39 12.76
C HIS A 95 13.59 -7.61 13.03
N ALA A 96 14.66 -7.40 13.79
CA ALA A 96 15.64 -8.45 14.10
C ALA A 96 15.05 -9.62 14.90
N ASP A 97 13.94 -9.40 15.61
CA ASP A 97 13.18 -10.45 16.29
C ASP A 97 12.30 -11.30 15.34
N GLY A 98 12.33 -11.00 14.04
CA GLY A 98 11.54 -11.66 13.01
C GLY A 98 10.13 -11.11 12.83
N SER A 99 9.72 -10.10 13.61
CA SER A 99 8.40 -9.48 13.45
C SER A 99 8.31 -8.65 12.17
N VAL A 100 7.11 -8.64 11.58
CA VAL A 100 6.80 -7.93 10.32
C VAL A 100 5.65 -6.96 10.55
N TRP A 101 5.87 -5.71 10.16
CA TRP A 101 4.92 -4.61 10.36
C TRP A 101 4.72 -3.82 9.07
N SER A 102 3.49 -3.41 8.77
CA SER A 102 3.22 -2.49 7.65
C SER A 102 3.72 -1.07 7.95
N HIS A 103 3.91 -0.26 6.90
CA HIS A 103 4.12 1.19 7.00
C HIS A 103 3.04 1.92 7.83
N SER A 104 1.86 1.31 7.98
CA SER A 104 0.76 1.84 8.79
C SER A 104 0.80 1.44 10.28
N GLY A 105 1.79 0.65 10.70
CA GLY A 105 1.93 0.18 12.08
C GLY A 105 1.09 -1.06 12.41
N ARG A 106 0.58 -1.79 11.42
CA ARG A 106 -0.12 -3.08 11.62
C ARG A 106 0.86 -4.23 11.56
N ALA A 107 0.91 -5.05 12.60
CA ALA A 107 1.62 -6.32 12.60
C ALA A 107 0.99 -7.30 11.59
N ALA A 108 1.80 -8.18 11.02
CA ALA A 108 1.37 -9.12 9.99
C ALA A 108 1.98 -10.51 10.21
N GLN A 109 1.21 -11.55 9.91
CA GLN A 109 1.65 -12.94 9.91
C GLN A 109 1.99 -13.36 8.49
N VAL A 110 3.28 -13.53 8.21
CA VAL A 110 3.77 -13.91 6.88
C VAL A 110 3.38 -15.35 6.56
N ARG A 111 2.80 -15.54 5.37
CA ARG A 111 2.41 -16.85 4.83
C ARG A 111 3.38 -17.30 3.74
N GLU A 112 3.88 -16.36 2.95
CA GLU A 112 4.71 -16.65 1.79
C GLU A 112 5.69 -15.52 1.51
N MET A 113 6.90 -15.88 1.08
CA MET A 113 7.92 -14.95 0.59
C MET A 113 8.08 -15.12 -0.91
N LEU A 114 8.18 -14.00 -1.60
CA LEU A 114 8.05 -13.86 -3.04
C LEU A 114 9.20 -12.97 -3.54
N VAL A 115 9.79 -13.31 -4.68
CA VAL A 115 10.83 -12.47 -5.32
C VAL A 115 10.52 -12.35 -6.80
N ASP A 116 10.49 -11.12 -7.30
CA ASP A 116 10.31 -10.85 -8.72
C ASP A 116 11.64 -10.88 -9.50
N GLU A 117 11.55 -10.75 -10.83
CA GLU A 117 12.69 -10.72 -11.74
C GLU A 117 13.67 -9.56 -11.50
N ALA A 118 13.26 -8.52 -10.77
CA ALA A 118 14.09 -7.38 -10.40
C ALA A 118 14.74 -7.54 -9.01
N GLY A 119 14.53 -8.69 -8.36
CA GLY A 119 15.04 -8.96 -7.01
C GLY A 119 14.27 -8.24 -5.90
N ARG A 120 13.07 -7.70 -6.19
CA ARG A 120 12.23 -7.11 -5.14
C ARG A 120 11.63 -8.23 -4.32
N VAL A 121 11.70 -8.07 -3.00
CA VAL A 121 11.17 -9.03 -2.04
C VAL A 121 9.78 -8.60 -1.63
N TYR A 122 8.81 -9.50 -1.75
CA TYR A 122 7.45 -9.30 -1.26
C TYR A 122 7.13 -10.36 -0.19
N LEU A 123 6.25 -9.99 0.73
CA LEU A 123 5.65 -10.92 1.68
C LEU A 123 4.14 -10.89 1.49
N HIS A 124 3.54 -12.06 1.32
CA HIS A 124 2.10 -12.22 1.43
C HIS A 124 1.78 -12.63 2.86
N ALA A 125 0.97 -11.82 3.53
CA ALA A 125 0.58 -12.01 4.91
C ALA A 125 -0.94 -12.11 5.06
N ASP A 126 -1.38 -12.34 6.29
CA ASP A 126 -2.79 -12.36 6.68
C ASP A 126 -3.60 -11.11 6.30
N ILE A 127 -2.95 -9.95 6.26
CA ILE A 127 -3.55 -8.66 5.87
C ILE A 127 -3.30 -8.26 4.42
N GLY A 128 -2.70 -9.14 3.61
CA GLY A 128 -2.48 -8.95 2.17
C GLY A 128 -1.00 -8.95 1.75
N LEU A 129 -0.77 -8.60 0.49
CA LEU A 129 0.57 -8.52 -0.10
C LEU A 129 1.24 -7.17 0.23
N GLY A 130 2.55 -7.20 0.47
CA GLY A 130 3.37 -6.00 0.50
C GLY A 130 4.81 -6.21 0.05
N LEU A 131 5.45 -5.09 -0.29
CA LEU A 131 6.87 -5.02 -0.65
C LEU A 131 7.70 -4.85 0.61
N VAL A 132 8.78 -5.62 0.77
CA VAL A 132 9.76 -5.41 1.84
C VAL A 132 10.52 -4.12 1.56
N HIS A 133 10.57 -3.25 2.57
CA HIS A 133 11.29 -2.00 2.48
C HIS A 133 12.77 -2.26 2.16
N THR A 134 13.37 -1.44 1.30
CA THR A 134 14.72 -1.68 0.77
C THR A 134 15.80 -1.79 1.84
N LEU A 135 15.66 -1.05 2.96
CA LEU A 135 16.57 -1.13 4.10
C LEU A 135 16.48 -2.43 4.91
N ASP A 136 15.43 -3.23 4.69
CA ASP A 136 15.14 -4.42 5.50
C ASP A 136 15.34 -5.71 4.67
N VAL A 137 15.82 -5.59 3.43
CA VAL A 137 16.14 -6.74 2.55
C VAL A 137 17.23 -7.62 3.16
N GLY A 138 18.17 -7.06 3.91
CA GLY A 138 19.18 -7.83 4.65
C GLY A 138 18.55 -8.79 5.67
N LEU A 139 17.58 -8.31 6.45
CA LEU A 139 16.84 -9.14 7.41
C LEU A 139 16.01 -10.23 6.71
N ALA A 140 15.48 -9.93 5.52
CA ALA A 140 14.80 -10.92 4.69
C ALA A 140 15.76 -12.02 4.19
N ALA A 141 16.97 -11.65 3.76
CA ALA A 141 17.99 -12.60 3.35
C ALA A 141 18.43 -13.50 4.51
N GLU A 142 18.70 -12.93 5.69
CA GLU A 142 19.00 -13.70 6.90
C GLU A 142 17.87 -14.69 7.26
N ALA A 143 16.61 -14.31 7.07
CA ALA A 143 15.47 -15.20 7.28
C ALA A 143 15.48 -16.41 6.33
N VAL A 144 15.91 -16.22 5.09
CA VAL A 144 16.06 -17.30 4.11
C VAL A 144 17.22 -18.21 4.48
N GLU A 145 18.37 -17.65 4.84
CA GLU A 145 19.55 -18.43 5.26
C GLU A 145 19.27 -19.28 6.51
N GLN A 146 18.44 -18.78 7.42
CA GLN A 146 17.98 -19.50 8.61
C GLN A 146 16.87 -20.53 8.31
N GLY A 147 16.42 -20.66 7.06
CA GLY A 147 15.34 -21.56 6.66
C GLY A 147 13.95 -21.15 7.14
N ARG A 148 13.77 -19.91 7.64
CA ARG A 148 12.45 -19.41 8.07
C ARG A 148 11.51 -19.18 6.90
N TRP A 149 12.06 -18.73 5.76
CA TRP A 149 11.30 -18.52 4.53
C TRP A 149 11.98 -19.18 3.33
N SER A 150 11.16 -19.69 2.42
CA SER A 150 11.60 -20.22 1.12
C SER A 150 11.03 -19.34 0.02
N PRO A 151 11.83 -18.48 -0.63
CA PRO A 151 11.32 -17.55 -1.63
C PRO A 151 10.80 -18.28 -2.86
N ARG A 152 9.59 -17.93 -3.30
CA ARG A 152 9.08 -18.32 -4.62
C ARG A 152 9.31 -17.20 -5.63
N THR A 153 9.81 -17.55 -6.80
CA THR A 153 9.90 -16.61 -7.92
C THR A 153 8.53 -16.38 -8.56
N LEU A 154 8.24 -15.13 -8.91
CA LEU A 154 7.08 -14.74 -9.71
C LEU A 154 7.46 -13.64 -10.71
N ALA A 155 6.57 -13.35 -11.66
CA ALA A 155 6.71 -12.17 -12.51
C ALA A 155 6.02 -10.97 -11.84
N ALA A 156 6.67 -9.79 -11.81
CA ALA A 156 6.08 -8.58 -11.23
C ALA A 156 4.72 -8.20 -11.87
N ALA A 157 4.50 -8.61 -13.12
CA ALA A 157 3.25 -8.42 -13.86
C ALA A 157 2.10 -9.33 -13.38
N SER A 158 2.36 -10.44 -12.68
CA SER A 158 1.30 -11.32 -12.16
C SER A 158 0.70 -10.85 -10.83
N LEU A 159 1.40 -9.94 -10.13
CA LEU A 159 1.10 -9.52 -8.76
C LEU A 159 -0.35 -9.08 -8.56
N GLU A 160 -0.86 -8.16 -9.38
CA GLU A 160 -2.22 -7.61 -9.24
C GLU A 160 -3.28 -8.71 -9.38
N ARG A 161 -3.09 -9.61 -10.36
CA ARG A 161 -4.01 -10.73 -10.62
C ARG A 161 -3.95 -11.79 -9.52
N GLU A 162 -2.75 -12.11 -9.04
CA GLU A 162 -2.53 -13.20 -8.09
C GLU A 162 -2.92 -12.82 -6.66
N PHE A 163 -2.73 -11.56 -6.28
CA PHE A 163 -2.99 -11.06 -4.94
C PHE A 163 -4.19 -10.10 -4.84
N GLY A 164 -4.90 -9.87 -5.94
CA GLY A 164 -6.19 -9.16 -5.95
C GLY A 164 -6.10 -7.70 -5.54
N PHE A 165 -5.16 -6.94 -6.11
CA PHE A 165 -5.08 -5.49 -5.91
C PHE A 165 -4.86 -4.75 -7.24
N LEU A 166 -5.16 -3.44 -7.27
CA LEU A 166 -4.88 -2.57 -8.40
C LEU A 166 -3.90 -1.46 -8.01
N ARG A 167 -2.85 -1.28 -8.81
CA ARG A 167 -1.87 -0.21 -8.62
C ARG A 167 -2.42 1.15 -8.99
N SER A 168 -3.20 1.25 -10.05
CA SER A 168 -3.81 2.51 -10.48
C SER A 168 -5.31 2.35 -10.68
N PRO A 169 -6.14 2.92 -9.79
CA PRO A 169 -7.58 2.95 -9.96
C PRO A 169 -8.07 4.15 -10.81
N LEU A 170 -7.17 4.99 -11.34
CA LEU A 170 -7.53 6.23 -12.05
C LEU A 170 -8.55 6.02 -13.19
N ALA A 171 -8.46 4.92 -13.93
CA ALA A 171 -9.38 4.61 -15.04
C ALA A 171 -10.81 4.24 -14.60
N LEU A 172 -11.07 4.11 -13.29
CA LEU A 172 -12.38 3.82 -12.72
C LEU A 172 -13.16 5.07 -12.28
N GLY A 173 -12.52 6.25 -12.33
CA GLY A 173 -13.08 7.53 -11.91
C GLY A 173 -13.71 8.35 -13.03
#